data_AF-A0A2S2PGH0-F1
#
_entry.id   AF-A0A2S2PGH0-F1
#
_cell.length_a   1.000
_cell.length_b   1.000
_cell.length_c   1.000
_cell.angle_alpha   90.00
_cell.angle_beta   90.00
_cell.angle_gamma   90.00
#
_symmetry.space_group_name_H-M   'P 1'
#
loop_
_entity.id
_entity.type
_entity.pdbx_description
1 polymer ?
#
loop_
_entity_poly.entity_id
_entity_poly.type
_entity_poly.pdbx_seq_one_letter_code
_entity_poly.pdbx_strand_id
1 'polypeptide(L)'
;HFFQSIWRYIQNTGLAVKYRENSEFVLNIKILNALAYVPPESVITAFEGLLQTDLYKEHETILTPLLDYFEDTWIGRISRNRQRRSPKFPIKLWDCYGLIKNDIPRTNNAIEGWHNSFKSILNA
;
A
#
# COMPACT_ATOMS: atom_id res chain seq x y z
N HIS A 1 -1.51 -5.80 7.02
CA HIS A 1 -0.11 -6.10 6.65
C HIS A 1 0.47 -5.15 5.59
N PHE A 2 -0.07 -5.06 4.36
CA PHE A 2 0.48 -4.18 3.30
C PHE A 2 0.75 -2.72 3.74
N PHE A 3 -0.30 -2.01 4.20
CA PHE A 3 -0.15 -0.63 4.68
C PHE A 3 0.79 -0.49 5.87
N GLN A 4 0.79 -1.47 6.78
CA GLN A 4 1.69 -1.49 7.93
C GLN A 4 3.14 -1.67 7.51
N SER A 5 3.41 -2.48 6.48
CA SER A 5 4.76 -2.69 5.95
C SER A 5 5.31 -1.41 5.30
N ILE A 6 4.49 -0.69 4.53
CA ILE A 6 4.86 0.60 3.95
C ILE A 6 5.15 1.62 5.06
N TRP A 7 4.27 1.68 6.06
CA TRP A 7 4.48 2.56 7.22
C TRP A 7 5.76 2.23 7.98
N ARG A 8 6.03 0.95 8.25
CA ARG A 8 7.25 0.50 8.92
C ARG A 8 8.50 0.83 8.10
N TYR A 9 8.43 0.73 6.77
CA TYR A 9 9.53 1.16 5.90
C TYR A 9 9.79 2.67 6.04
N ILE A 10 8.74 3.51 6.00
CA ILE A 10 8.84 4.97 6.18
C ILE A 10 9.48 5.31 7.53
N GLN A 11 9.09 4.61 8.60
CA GLN A 11 9.66 4.80 9.93
C GLN A 11 11.15 4.42 9.99
N ASN A 12 11.52 3.28 9.41
CA ASN A 12 12.88 2.73 9.53
C ASN A 12 13.91 3.42 8.62
N THR A 13 13.47 4.22 7.64
CA THR A 13 14.34 4.91 6.68
C THR A 13 14.49 6.40 6.95
N GLY A 14 13.96 6.90 8.08
CA GLY A 14 13.99 8.32 8.42
C GLY A 14 13.00 9.18 7.62
N LEU A 15 12.21 8.58 6.71
CA LEU A 15 11.17 9.26 5.94
C LEU A 15 9.99 9.72 6.80
N ALA A 16 9.89 9.27 8.06
CA ALA A 16 8.84 9.68 9.00
C ALA A 16 8.80 11.19 9.29
N VAL A 17 9.95 11.86 9.30
CA VAL A 17 10.01 13.33 9.46
C VAL A 17 9.34 13.99 8.25
N LYS A 18 9.74 13.55 7.04
CA LYS A 18 9.18 14.04 5.79
C LYS A 18 7.69 13.77 5.66
N TYR A 19 7.23 12.62 6.14
CA TYR A 19 5.80 12.29 6.24
C TYR A 19 5.02 13.27 7.13
N ARG A 20 5.63 13.83 8.17
CA ARG A 20 4.95 14.78 9.05
C ARG A 20 4.89 16.18 8.45
N GLU A 21 5.93 16.57 7.72
CA GLU A 21 6.14 17.95 7.29
C GLU A 21 5.66 18.24 5.86
N ASN A 22 5.54 17.20 5.03
CA ASN A 22 5.20 17.36 3.61
C ASN A 22 3.89 16.64 3.25
N SER A 23 2.84 17.41 3.02
CA SER A 23 1.50 16.91 2.66
C SER A 23 1.47 16.20 1.30
N GLU A 24 2.29 16.60 0.34
CA GLU A 24 2.37 15.96 -0.98
C GLU A 24 3.01 14.57 -0.87
N PHE A 25 4.03 14.41 -0.03
CA PHE A 25 4.63 13.10 0.25
C PHE A 25 3.61 12.15 0.90
N VAL A 26 2.80 12.66 1.83
CA VAL A 26 1.69 11.91 2.43
C VAL A 26 0.66 11.51 1.37
N LEU A 27 0.32 12.43 0.46
CA LEU A 27 -0.63 12.16 -0.63
C LEU A 27 -0.10 11.06 -1.55
N ASN A 28 1.17 11.11 -1.95
CA ASN A 28 1.81 10.08 -2.76
C ASN A 28 1.74 8.70 -2.09
N ILE A 29 2.04 8.60 -0.80
CA ILE A 29 1.91 7.34 -0.05
C ILE A 29 0.47 6.84 -0.02
N LYS A 30 -0.51 7.75 0.16
CA LYS A 30 -1.93 7.38 0.13
C LYS A 30 -2.36 6.85 -1.24
N ILE A 31 -1.85 7.43 -2.33
CA ILE A 31 -2.11 6.97 -3.70
C ILE A 31 -1.47 5.60 -3.95
N LEU A 32 -0.21 5.38 -3.52
CA LEU A 32 0.42 4.06 -3.57
C LEU A 32 -0.37 3.00 -2.79
N ASN A 33 -0.86 3.37 -1.60
CA ASN A 33 -1.74 2.52 -0.82
C ASN A 33 -3.06 2.20 -1.54
N ALA A 34 -3.60 3.15 -2.32
CA ALA A 34 -4.83 2.97 -3.05
C ALA A 34 -4.73 1.89 -4.15
N LEU A 35 -3.52 1.53 -4.60
CA LEU A 35 -3.30 0.41 -5.53
C LEU A 35 -3.82 -0.92 -4.99
N ALA A 36 -3.96 -1.08 -3.67
CA ALA A 36 -4.58 -2.27 -3.08
C ALA A 36 -6.07 -2.40 -3.43
N TYR A 37 -6.69 -1.39 -4.03
CA TYR A 37 -8.10 -1.42 -4.41
C TYR A 37 -8.30 -1.44 -5.93
N VAL A 38 -7.22 -1.55 -6.69
CA VAL A 38 -7.25 -1.70 -8.15
C VAL A 38 -7.36 -3.20 -8.47
N PRO A 39 -8.13 -3.61 -9.50
CA PRO A 39 -8.16 -5.01 -9.93
C PRO A 39 -6.74 -5.56 -10.12
N PRO A 40 -6.41 -6.76 -9.60
CA PRO A 40 -5.04 -7.30 -9.60
C PRO A 40 -4.34 -7.28 -10.97
N GLU A 41 -5.09 -7.52 -12.04
CA GLU A 41 -4.65 -7.49 -13.43
C GLU A 41 -4.25 -6.10 -13.93
N SER A 42 -4.76 -5.04 -13.30
CA SER A 42 -4.54 -3.64 -13.67
C SER A 42 -3.57 -2.91 -12.75
N VAL A 43 -3.17 -3.51 -11.62
CA VAL A 43 -2.28 -2.90 -10.61
C VAL A 43 -0.95 -2.43 -11.21
N ILE A 44 -0.33 -3.25 -12.05
CA ILE A 44 0.98 -2.91 -12.67
C ILE A 44 0.83 -1.70 -13.59
N THR A 45 -0.18 -1.72 -14.47
CA THR A 45 -0.45 -0.60 -15.39
C THR A 45 -0.84 0.67 -14.64
N ALA A 46 -1.63 0.56 -13.57
CA ALA A 46 -1.97 1.69 -12.73
C ALA A 46 -0.73 2.28 -12.06
N PHE A 47 0.16 1.44 -11.52
CA PHE A 47 1.42 1.90 -10.93
C PHE A 47 2.31 2.60 -11.98
N GLU A 48 2.51 2.01 -13.15
CA GLU A 48 3.28 2.64 -14.24
C GLU A 48 2.66 3.97 -14.68
N GLY A 49 1.33 4.05 -14.76
CA GLY A 49 0.60 5.28 -15.07
C GLY A 49 0.79 6.36 -14.01
N LEU A 50 0.79 5.99 -12.72
CA LEU A 50 1.06 6.91 -11.62
C LEU A 50 2.44 7.55 -11.74
N LEU A 51 3.47 6.76 -12.07
CA LEU A 51 4.83 7.27 -12.27
C LEU A 51 4.93 8.27 -13.44
N GLN A 52 3.97 8.29 -14.36
CA GLN A 52 3.94 9.25 -15.46
C GLN A 52 3.24 10.56 -15.13
N THR A 53 2.54 10.66 -13.99
CA THR A 53 1.86 11.88 -13.57
C THR A 53 2.85 12.93 -13.07
N ASP A 54 2.49 14.21 -13.21
CA ASP A 54 3.33 15.33 -12.76
C ASP A 54 3.62 15.25 -11.26
N LEU A 55 2.65 14.79 -10.46
CA LEU A 55 2.81 14.57 -9.02
C LEU A 55 3.99 13.63 -8.69
N TYR A 56 4.19 12.55 -9.45
CA TYR A 56 5.31 11.64 -9.18
C TYR A 56 6.61 12.09 -9.83
N LYS A 57 6.55 12.78 -10.97
CA LYS A 57 7.72 13.32 -11.67
C LYS A 57 8.37 14.47 -10.89
N GLU A 58 7.57 15.43 -10.43
CA GLU A 58 8.06 16.59 -9.66
C GLU A 58 8.67 16.19 -8.31
N HIS A 59 8.21 15.07 -7.75
CA HIS A 59 8.67 14.55 -6.47
C HIS A 59 9.55 13.30 -6.60
N GLU A 60 10.07 12.98 -7.79
CA GLU A 60 10.81 11.75 -8.07
C GLU A 60 11.96 11.56 -7.07
N THR A 61 12.79 12.59 -6.87
CA THR A 61 13.95 12.55 -5.96
C THR A 61 13.56 12.23 -4.51
N ILE A 62 12.42 12.75 -4.08
CA ILE A 62 11.88 12.56 -2.73
C ILE A 62 11.30 11.16 -2.57
N LEU A 63 10.67 10.65 -3.64
CA LEU A 63 9.96 9.38 -3.65
C LEU A 63 10.87 8.20 -4.00
N THR A 64 12.03 8.43 -4.62
CA THR A 64 12.91 7.36 -5.15
C THR A 64 13.14 6.22 -4.14
N PRO A 65 13.53 6.46 -2.87
CA PRO A 65 13.77 5.37 -1.94
C PRO A 65 12.52 4.53 -1.66
N LEU A 66 11.37 5.21 -1.54
CA LEU A 66 10.09 4.55 -1.32
C LEU A 66 9.62 3.78 -2.55
N LEU A 67 9.77 4.35 -3.75
CA LEU A 67 9.39 3.73 -5.01
C LEU A 67 10.26 2.51 -5.30
N ASP A 68 11.56 2.59 -5.06
CA ASP A 68 12.50 1.46 -5.15
C ASP A 68 12.05 0.30 -4.26
N TYR A 69 11.76 0.59 -2.99
CA TYR A 69 11.23 -0.40 -2.05
C TYR A 69 9.89 -0.97 -2.52
N PHE A 70 8.99 -0.11 -3.00
CA PHE A 70 7.66 -0.51 -3.40
C PHE A 70 7.69 -1.42 -4.64
N GLU A 71 8.51 -1.06 -5.63
CA GLU A 71 8.76 -1.89 -6.80
C GLU A 71 9.36 -3.23 -6.41
N ASP A 72 10.43 -3.27 -5.62
CA ASP A 72 11.08 -4.55 -5.25
C ASP A 72 10.15 -5.47 -4.45
N THR A 73 9.32 -4.88 -3.60
CA THR A 73 8.52 -5.64 -2.63
C THR A 73 7.17 -6.08 -3.18
N TRP A 74 6.49 -5.21 -3.95
CA TRP A 74 5.05 -5.36 -4.25
C TRP A 74 4.73 -5.46 -5.75
N ILE A 75 5.51 -4.83 -6.63
CA ILE A 75 5.23 -4.78 -8.08
C ILE A 75 6.18 -5.68 -8.90
N GLY A 76 7.45 -5.75 -8.51
CA GLY A 76 8.56 -6.42 -9.17
C GLY A 76 9.20 -5.55 -10.25
N ARG A 77 10.52 -5.34 -10.27
CA ARG A 77 11.18 -4.44 -11.25
C ARG A 77 11.25 -5.00 -12.67
N ILE A 78 11.28 -4.10 -13.66
CA ILE A 78 11.65 -4.43 -15.05
C ILE A 78 13.16 -4.67 -15.12
N SER A 79 13.56 -5.84 -15.59
CA SER A 79 14.95 -6.20 -15.81
C SER A 79 15.49 -5.65 -17.14
N ARG A 80 16.81 -5.66 -17.34
CA ARG A 80 17.46 -5.20 -18.59
C ARG A 80 16.91 -5.87 -19.85
N ASN A 81 16.42 -7.11 -19.74
CA ASN A 81 15.79 -7.84 -20.85
C ASN A 81 14.30 -7.48 -21.07
N ARG A 82 13.80 -6.41 -20.43
CA ARG A 82 12.39 -5.96 -20.44
C ARG A 82 11.40 -6.95 -19.81
N GLN A 83 11.86 -7.98 -19.11
CA GLN A 83 10.98 -8.86 -18.33
C GLN A 83 10.81 -8.31 -16.92
N ARG A 84 9.57 -8.32 -16.42
CA ARG A 84 9.28 -7.97 -15.03
C ARG A 84 9.62 -9.15 -14.11
N ARG A 85 10.41 -8.88 -13.08
CA ARG A 85 10.72 -9.87 -12.04
C ARG A 85 9.49 -10.09 -11.15
N SER A 86 9.39 -11.27 -10.54
CA SER A 86 8.37 -11.51 -9.52
C SER A 86 8.60 -10.60 -8.30
N PRO A 87 7.55 -9.95 -7.75
CA PRO A 87 7.66 -9.21 -6.50
C PRO A 87 7.91 -10.16 -5.33
N LYS A 88 8.46 -9.64 -4.23
CA LYS A 88 8.62 -10.40 -2.98
C LYS A 88 7.28 -10.92 -2.45
N PHE A 89 6.22 -10.12 -2.60
CA PHE A 89 4.85 -10.51 -2.24
C PHE A 89 3.93 -10.38 -3.47
N PRO A 90 3.30 -11.47 -3.92
CA PRO A 90 2.38 -11.43 -5.05
C PRO A 90 1.21 -10.47 -4.84
N ILE A 91 0.76 -9.79 -5.91
CA ILE A 91 -0.35 -8.80 -5.89
C ILE A 91 -1.60 -9.34 -5.19
N LYS A 92 -2.00 -10.58 -5.54
CA LYS A 92 -3.17 -11.26 -4.97
C LYS A 92 -3.12 -11.42 -3.44
N LEU A 93 -1.94 -11.32 -2.82
CA LEU A 93 -1.79 -11.44 -1.36
C LEU A 93 -2.19 -10.16 -0.61
N TRP A 94 -2.06 -9.00 -1.26
CA TRP A 94 -2.28 -7.69 -0.63
C TRP A 94 -3.40 -6.88 -1.26
N ASP A 95 -3.92 -7.32 -2.40
CA ASP A 95 -5.14 -6.79 -3.01
C ASP A 95 -6.34 -6.87 -2.07
N CYS A 96 -7.18 -5.84 -2.14
CA CYS A 96 -8.42 -5.63 -1.41
C CYS A 96 -9.58 -5.35 -2.38
N TYR A 97 -9.38 -5.33 -3.71
CA TYR A 97 -10.43 -5.08 -4.69
C TYR A 97 -11.62 -6.03 -4.52
N GLY A 98 -11.35 -7.31 -4.31
CA GLY A 98 -12.40 -8.31 -4.07
C GLY A 98 -13.25 -8.04 -2.82
N LEU A 99 -12.69 -7.39 -1.78
CA LEU A 99 -13.43 -7.03 -0.59
C LEU A 99 -14.44 -5.92 -0.88
N ILE A 100 -14.02 -4.88 -1.61
CA ILE A 100 -14.91 -3.79 -2.02
C ILE A 100 -16.01 -4.31 -2.93
N LYS A 101 -15.64 -5.10 -3.94
CA LYS A 101 -16.59 -5.63 -4.93
C LYS A 101 -17.71 -6.45 -4.30
N ASN A 102 -17.42 -7.16 -3.20
CA ASN A 102 -18.35 -8.04 -2.52
C ASN A 102 -18.92 -7.44 -1.22
N ASP A 103 -18.69 -6.14 -0.96
CA ASP A 103 -19.09 -5.44 0.27
C ASP A 103 -18.66 -6.18 1.56
N ILE A 104 -17.47 -6.80 1.53
CA ILE A 104 -16.93 -7.55 2.66
C ILE A 104 -16.14 -6.58 3.54
N PRO A 105 -16.48 -6.46 4.84
CA PRO A 105 -15.72 -5.64 5.77
C PRO A 105 -14.25 -6.06 5.79
N ARG A 106 -13.36 -5.10 5.55
CA ARG A 106 -11.91 -5.32 5.54
C ARG A 106 -11.35 -5.76 6.89
N THR A 107 -12.03 -5.38 7.96
CA THR A 107 -11.64 -5.69 9.34
C THR A 107 -12.80 -6.38 10.03
N ASN A 108 -12.46 -7.29 10.92
CA ASN A 108 -13.35 -7.94 11.86
C ASN A 108 -13.70 -7.03 13.06
N ASN A 109 -13.50 -5.70 12.99
CA ASN A 109 -13.74 -4.75 14.08
C ASN A 109 -15.14 -4.91 14.71
N ALA A 110 -16.16 -5.19 13.89
CA ALA A 110 -17.52 -5.44 14.37
C ALA A 110 -17.60 -6.71 15.24
N ILE A 111 -16.90 -7.77 14.85
CA ILE A 111 -16.81 -9.03 15.58
C ILE A 111 -15.97 -8.85 16.85
N GLU A 112 -14.86 -8.10 16.79
CA GLU A 112 -14.05 -7.75 17.96
C GLU A 112 -14.86 -6.92 18.96
N GLY A 113 -15.61 -5.94 18.49
CA GLY A 113 -16.52 -5.14 19.30
C GLY A 113 -17.62 -5.97 19.96
N TRP A 114 -18.20 -6.92 19.23
CA TRP A 114 -19.16 -7.88 19.79
C TRP A 114 -18.54 -8.76 20.87
N HIS A 115 -17.37 -9.37 20.60
CA HIS A 115 -16.67 -10.21 21.58
C HIS A 115 -16.29 -9.42 22.83
N ASN A 116 -15.82 -8.18 22.68
CA ASN A 116 -15.46 -7.32 23.82
C ASN A 116 -16.69 -6.98 24.67
N SER A 117 -17.81 -6.64 24.03
CA SER A 117 -19.08 -6.37 24.73
C SER A 117 -19.58 -7.62 25.47
N PHE A 118 -19.57 -8.77 24.81
CA PHE A 118 -19.98 -10.04 25.39
C PHE A 118 -19.09 -10.45 26.58
N LYS A 119 -17.77 -10.32 26.46
CA LYS A 119 -16.83 -10.54 27.58
C LYS A 119 -17.08 -9.59 28.74
N SER A 120 -17.41 -8.32 28.47
CA SER A 120 -17.73 -7.36 29.53
C SER A 120 -19.00 -7.74 30.28
N ILE A 121 -19.99 -8.33 29.60
CA ILE A 121 -21.24 -8.79 30.23
C ILE A 121 -21.01 -10.04 31.08
N LEU A 122 -20.19 -10.99 30.62
CA LEU A 122 -19.90 -12.22 31.37
C LEU A 122 -19.04 -12.02 32.61
N ASN A 123 -18.26 -10.93 32.67
CA ASN A 123 -17.41 -10.61 33.82
C ASN A 123 -18.04 -9.54 34.75
N ALA A 124 -19.31 -9.20 34.54
CA ALA A 124 -20.09 -8.31 35.40
C ALA A 124 -20.93 -9.13 36.39
#